data_AF-A0A841J1S8-F1
#
_entry.id   AF-A0A841J1S8-F1
#
_cell.length_a   1.000
_cell.length_b   1.000
_cell.length_c   1.000
_cell.angle_alpha   90.00
_cell.angle_beta   90.00
_cell.angle_gamma   90.00
#
_symmetry.space_group_name_H-M   'P 1'
#
loop_
_entity.id
_entity.type
_entity.pdbx_description
1 polymer ?
#
loop_
_entity_poly.entity_id
_entity_poly.type
_entity_poly.pdbx_seq_one_letter_code
_entity_poly.pdbx_strand_id
1 'polypeptide(L)'
;MPFEASGAIVVPIDLRTKIAAELDQMREHLEELGVSLCMDEDVMMRCLDQLQQLDEMGQRSTWLAELVRSDDPESRIDDITLQALADRLRA
;
A
#
# COMPACT_ATOMS: atom_id res chain seq x y z
N MET A 1 -33.67 -21.85 18.73
CA MET A 1 -33.26 -20.62 18.01
C MET A 1 -32.41 -19.80 18.95
N PRO A 2 -31.14 -19.56 18.64
CA PRO A 2 -30.51 -18.31 19.05
C PRO A 2 -29.98 -17.53 17.83
N PHE A 3 -30.02 -16.22 18.00
CA PHE A 3 -29.84 -15.13 17.05
C PHE A 3 -28.40 -14.58 17.20
N GLU A 4 -27.88 -13.99 16.11
CA GLU A 4 -26.73 -13.06 16.04
C GLU A 4 -25.31 -13.62 16.28
N ALA A 5 -24.64 -13.96 15.19
CA ALA A 5 -23.20 -13.72 15.08
C ALA A 5 -23.01 -12.55 14.12
N SER A 6 -22.56 -11.42 14.67
CA SER A 6 -22.10 -10.24 13.95
C SER A 6 -21.28 -10.66 12.73
N GLY A 7 -21.81 -10.37 11.53
CA GLY A 7 -21.19 -10.74 10.26
C GLY A 7 -19.95 -9.91 9.99
N ALA A 8 -18.86 -10.18 10.70
CA ALA A 8 -17.54 -9.76 10.25
C ALA A 8 -17.36 -10.33 8.83
N ILE A 9 -17.15 -9.45 7.86
CA ILE A 9 -16.81 -9.88 6.50
C ILE A 9 -15.44 -10.54 6.59
N VAL A 10 -15.43 -11.87 6.74
CA VAL A 10 -14.21 -12.66 6.68
C VAL A 10 -13.82 -12.72 5.22
N VAL A 11 -12.90 -11.85 4.82
CA VAL A 11 -12.28 -11.90 3.49
C VAL A 11 -11.53 -13.23 3.43
N PRO A 12 -11.84 -14.11 2.46
CA PRO A 12 -11.12 -15.38 2.31
C PRO A 12 -9.62 -15.13 2.16
N ILE A 13 -8.78 -15.97 2.78
CA ILE A 13 -7.31 -15.85 2.74
C ILE A 13 -6.81 -15.72 1.29
N ASP A 14 -7.40 -16.50 0.37
CA ASP A 14 -7.12 -16.44 -1.07
C ASP A 14 -7.38 -15.05 -1.69
N LEU A 15 -8.46 -14.37 -1.27
CA LEU A 15 -8.77 -13.03 -1.75
C LEU A 15 -7.83 -11.98 -1.15
N ARG A 16 -7.44 -12.11 0.13
CA ARG A 16 -6.41 -11.23 0.74
C ARG A 16 -5.09 -11.33 -0.02
N THR A 17 -4.64 -12.55 -0.30
CA THR A 17 -3.41 -12.79 -1.06
C THR A 17 -3.48 -12.17 -2.47
N LYS A 18 -4.61 -12.32 -3.16
CA LYS A 18 -4.82 -11.71 -4.48
C LYS A 18 -4.80 -10.19 -4.43
N ILE A 19 -5.48 -9.57 -3.47
CA ILE A 19 -5.47 -8.11 -3.29
C ILE A 19 -4.05 -7.61 -3.02
N ALA A 20 -3.32 -8.30 -2.14
CA ALA A 20 -1.95 -7.92 -1.84
C ALA A 20 -1.03 -8.07 -3.07
N ALA A 21 -1.26 -9.06 -3.93
CA ALA A 21 -0.51 -9.23 -5.17
C ALA A 21 -0.81 -8.11 -6.19
N GLU A 22 -2.06 -7.64 -6.27
CA GLU A 22 -2.41 -6.48 -7.10
C GLU A 22 -1.74 -5.19 -6.59
N LEU A 23 -1.65 -5.01 -5.27
CA LEU A 23 -0.93 -3.88 -4.67
C LEU A 23 0.58 -3.93 -4.96
N ASP A 24 1.19 -5.11 -4.97
CA ASP A 24 2.59 -5.28 -5.38
C ASP A 24 2.78 -4.94 -6.86
N GLN A 25 1.89 -5.39 -7.75
CA GLN A 25 1.93 -5.04 -9.17
C GLN A 25 1.77 -3.53 -9.39
N MET A 26 0.87 -2.88 -8.65
CA MET A 26 0.74 -1.43 -8.70
C MET A 26 2.02 -0.71 -8.29
N ARG A 27 2.70 -1.19 -7.24
CA ARG A 27 4.01 -0.66 -6.81
C ARG A 27 5.05 -0.80 -7.92
N GLU A 28 5.15 -1.97 -8.55
CA GLU A 28 6.09 -2.22 -9.65
C GLU A 28 5.86 -1.26 -10.81
N HIS A 29 4.61 -1.06 -11.23
CA HIS A 29 4.30 -0.08 -12.28
C HIS A 29 4.67 1.36 -11.88
N LEU A 30 4.47 1.75 -10.62
CA LEU A 30 4.86 3.08 -10.13
C LEU A 30 6.39 3.25 -10.16
N GLU A 31 7.14 2.21 -9.78
CA GLU A 31 8.61 2.22 -9.82
C GLU A 31 9.13 2.29 -11.26
N GLU A 32 8.56 1.51 -12.19
CA GLU A 32 8.93 1.57 -13.61
C GLU A 32 8.67 2.96 -14.21
N LEU A 33 7.53 3.59 -13.88
CA LEU A 33 7.23 4.95 -14.30
C LEU A 33 8.21 5.96 -13.70
N GLY A 34 8.52 5.84 -12.41
CA GLY A 34 9.50 6.69 -11.74
C GLY A 34 10.89 6.59 -12.37
N VAL A 35 11.36 5.36 -12.63
CA VAL A 35 12.63 5.10 -13.33
C VAL A 35 12.62 5.75 -14.71
N SER A 36 11.55 5.55 -15.49
CA SER A 36 11.45 6.12 -16.85
C SER A 36 11.52 7.65 -16.84
N LEU A 37 10.84 8.30 -15.90
CA LEU A 37 10.86 9.76 -15.75
C LEU A 37 12.21 10.30 -15.27
N CYS A 38 12.93 9.55 -14.44
CA CYS A 38 14.27 9.91 -13.97
C CYS A 38 15.37 9.75 -15.03
N MET A 39 15.11 9.08 -16.16
CA MET A 39 16.09 8.92 -17.25
C MET A 39 16.30 10.20 -18.08
N ASP A 40 15.39 11.17 -17.96
CA ASP A 40 15.49 12.49 -18.59
C ASP A 40 15.72 13.54 -17.50
N GLU A 41 16.90 14.15 -17.48
CA GLU A 41 17.33 15.09 -16.43
C GLU A 41 16.44 16.34 -16.37
N ASP A 42 16.00 16.85 -17.51
CA ASP A 42 15.11 18.01 -17.58
C ASP A 42 13.73 17.67 -17.04
N VAL A 43 13.22 16.47 -17.32
CA VAL A 43 11.94 15.99 -16.79
C VAL A 43 12.05 15.73 -15.29
N MET A 44 13.11 15.05 -14.83
CA MET A 44 13.36 14.78 -13.42
C MET A 44 13.37 16.08 -12.60
N MET A 45 14.13 17.09 -13.04
CA MET A 45 14.23 18.37 -12.35
C MET A 45 12.90 19.13 -12.32
N ARG A 46 12.10 19.03 -13.38
CA ARG A 46 10.80 19.71 -13.48
C ARG A 46 9.66 18.98 -12.76
N CYS A 47 9.81 17.68 -12.54
CA CYS A 47 8.79 16.80 -11.99
C CYS A 47 9.19 16.20 -10.63
N LEU A 48 10.16 16.80 -9.94
CA LEU A 48 10.68 16.28 -8.67
C LEU A 48 9.58 16.03 -7.63
N ASP A 49 8.63 16.97 -7.50
CA ASP A 49 7.50 16.85 -6.58
C ASP A 49 6.59 15.67 -6.96
N GLN A 50 6.33 15.48 -8.26
CA GLN A 50 5.52 14.38 -8.78
C GLN A 50 6.23 13.04 -8.62
N LEU A 51 7.56 13.00 -8.79
CA LEU A 51 8.38 11.82 -8.53
C LEU A 51 8.35 11.45 -7.04
N GLN A 52 8.41 12.42 -6.14
CA GLN A 52 8.26 12.18 -4.71
C GLN A 52 6.86 11.65 -4.37
N GLN A 53 5.81 12.16 -5.02
CA GLN A 53 4.45 11.63 -4.85
C GLN A 53 4.33 10.18 -5.37
N LEU A 54 4.97 9.86 -6.49
CA LEU A 54 5.01 8.48 -7.03
C LEU A 54 5.71 7.53 -6.05
N ASP A 55 6.83 7.95 -5.46
CA ASP A 55 7.54 7.18 -4.45
C ASP A 55 6.66 6.96 -3.20
N GLU A 56 6.00 8.01 -2.70
CA GLU A 56 5.07 7.87 -1.56
C GLU A 56 3.90 6.92 -1.88
N MET A 57 3.38 6.96 -3.11
CA MET A 57 2.36 6.00 -3.57
C MET A 57 2.88 4.57 -3.57
N GLY A 58 4.13 4.35 -4.01
CA GLY A 58 4.80 3.06 -3.98
C GLY A 58 4.96 2.53 -2.55
N GLN A 59 5.53 3.34 -1.65
CA GLN A 59 5.69 2.98 -0.23
C GLN A 59 4.35 2.66 0.44
N ARG A 60 3.30 3.45 0.14
CA ARG A 60 1.96 3.18 0.64
C ARG A 60 1.41 1.84 0.14
N SER A 61 1.62 1.52 -1.14
CA SER A 61 1.18 0.25 -1.71
C SER A 61 1.87 -0.94 -1.03
N THR A 62 3.18 -0.83 -0.76
CA THR A 62 3.95 -1.84 -0.01
C THR A 62 3.34 -2.09 1.37
N TRP A 63 3.13 -1.04 2.16
CA TRP A 63 2.59 -1.18 3.51
C TRP A 63 1.18 -1.77 3.50
N LEU A 64 0.31 -1.35 2.57
CA LEU A 64 -1.02 -1.91 2.45
C LEU A 64 -0.98 -3.39 2.06
N ALA A 65 -0.10 -3.79 1.15
CA ALA A 65 0.05 -5.19 0.75
C ALA A 65 0.53 -6.06 1.93
N GLU A 66 1.47 -5.54 2.72
CA GLU A 66 1.93 -6.20 3.95
C GLU A 66 0.85 -6.35 5.01
N LEU A 67 0.04 -5.30 5.24
CA LEU A 67 -1.08 -5.36 6.17
C LEU A 67 -2.13 -6.37 5.73
N VAL A 68 -2.49 -6.38 4.45
CA VAL A 68 -3.49 -7.32 3.89
C VAL A 68 -3.04 -8.78 4.03
N ARG A 69 -1.73 -9.05 3.94
CA ARG A 69 -1.15 -10.38 4.15
C ARG A 69 -1.03 -10.76 5.62
N SER A 70 -1.02 -9.79 6.53
CA SER A 70 -0.84 -10.05 7.96
C SER A 70 -2.02 -10.82 8.54
N ASP A 71 -1.71 -11.78 9.41
CA ASP A 71 -2.72 -12.43 10.24
C ASP A 71 -3.24 -11.51 11.35
N ASP A 72 -2.43 -10.53 11.74
CA ASP A 72 -2.76 -9.45 12.67
C ASP A 72 -2.32 -8.10 12.07
N PRO A 73 -3.17 -7.43 11.29
CA PRO A 73 -2.83 -6.17 10.65
C PRO A 73 -2.71 -5.01 11.65
N GLU A 74 -3.42 -5.05 12.78
CA GLU A 74 -3.41 -3.95 13.76
C GLU A 74 -2.04 -3.80 14.42
N SER A 75 -1.40 -4.90 14.83
CA SER A 75 -0.05 -4.84 15.43
C SER A 75 1.03 -4.39 14.45
N ARG A 76 0.82 -4.56 13.14
CA ARG A 76 1.78 -4.11 12.12
C ARG A 76 1.66 -2.63 11.78
N ILE A 77 0.63 -1.93 12.23
CA ILE A 77 0.50 -0.47 12.01
C ILE A 77 1.66 0.29 12.64
N ASP A 78 2.20 -0.21 13.76
CA ASP A 78 3.32 0.42 14.45
C ASP A 78 4.67 0.24 13.74
N ASP A 79 4.77 -0.72 12.81
CA ASP A 79 5.96 -0.91 11.97
C ASP A 79 5.99 0.08 10.78
N ILE A 80 4.86 0.73 10.45
CA ILE A 80 4.73 1.58 9.27
C ILE A 80 5.60 2.83 9.41
N THR A 81 6.60 2.94 8.54
CA THR A 81 7.52 4.10 8.49
C THR A 81 6.88 5.35 7.84
N LEU A 82 5.87 5.16 6.99
CA LEU A 82 5.13 6.26 6.38
C LEU A 82 4.12 6.83 7.39
N GLN A 83 4.57 7.79 8.20
CA GLN A 83 3.80 8.31 9.34
C GLN A 83 2.37 8.75 8.98
N ALA A 84 2.20 9.46 7.85
CA ALA A 84 0.89 9.90 7.40
C ALA A 84 -0.08 8.75 7.09
N LEU A 85 0.43 7.59 6.65
CA LEU A 85 -0.37 6.37 6.48
C LEU A 85 -0.70 5.76 7.84
N ALA A 86 0.30 5.61 8.71
CA ALA A 86 0.12 5.04 10.04
C ALA A 86 -0.93 5.84 10.85
N ASP A 87 -0.86 7.17 10.84
CA ASP A 87 -1.80 8.05 11.54
C ASP A 87 -3.24 7.88 11.03
N ARG A 88 -3.43 7.73 9.71
CA ARG A 88 -4.76 7.47 9.14
C ARG A 88 -5.33 6.11 9.50
N LEU A 89 -4.49 5.10 9.69
CA LEU A 89 -4.92 3.75 10.05
C LEU A 89 -5.21 3.59 11.54
N ARG A 90 -4.61 4.44 12.40
CA ARG A 90 -4.89 4.48 13.84
C ARG A 90 -6.16 5.26 14.21
N ALA A 91 -6.61 6.16 13.33
CA ALA A 91 -7.76 7.05 13.54
C ALA A 91 -9.09 6.32 13.41
#